data_AF-A0A090R2F4-F1
#
_entry.id   AF-A0A090R2F4-F1
#
_cell.length_a   1.000
_cell.length_b   1.000
_cell.length_c   1.000
_cell.angle_alpha   90.00
_cell.angle_beta   90.00
_cell.angle_gamma   90.00
#
_symmetry.space_group_name_H-M   'P 1'
#
loop_
_entity.id
_entity.type
_entity.pdbx_description
1 polymer ?
#
loop_
_entity_poly.entity_id
_entity_poly.type
_entity_poly.pdbx_seq_one_letter_code
_entity_poly.pdbx_strand_id
1 'polypeptide(L)'
;MAIKGHTEQLSHLGGSALAASMGAWSVDHLEYLDEAGVKALAANQTVATLLPGAFYFLRETQLPPIALLRQHGVPIALSTDFNPGTSPIASLRIIMNMGSTLFGLTPEDCLRGVTQYAAQALGMSINEDK
;
A
#
# COMPACT_ATOMS: atom_id res chain seq x y z
N MET A 1 11.71 -8.51 -15.14
CA MET A 1 11.06 -9.17 -14.00
C MET A 1 10.22 -8.14 -13.28
N ALA A 2 9.04 -8.51 -12.77
CA ALA A 2 8.24 -7.62 -11.94
C ALA A 2 8.86 -7.52 -10.54
N ILE A 3 9.04 -6.31 -10.01
CA ILE A 3 9.61 -6.06 -8.68
C ILE A 3 8.49 -5.56 -7.76
N LYS A 4 8.48 -6.09 -6.54
CA LYS A 4 7.63 -5.65 -5.41
C LYS A 4 8.45 -5.76 -4.12
N GLY A 5 8.05 -5.09 -3.05
CA GLY A 5 8.78 -5.15 -1.78
C GLY A 5 7.91 -4.92 -0.55
N HIS A 6 8.17 -5.68 0.52
CA HIS A 6 7.71 -5.35 1.86
C HIS A 6 8.69 -4.34 2.45
N THR A 7 8.21 -3.13 2.71
CA THR A 7 9.08 -2.00 3.05
C THR A 7 8.47 -1.16 4.15
N GLU A 8 9.33 -0.67 5.04
CA GLU A 8 8.98 0.30 6.07
C GLU A 8 7.86 -0.11 7.02
N GLN A 9 7.67 -1.42 7.25
CA GLN A 9 6.66 -1.91 8.20
C GLN A 9 7.02 -1.59 9.66
N LEU A 10 8.29 -1.79 10.03
CA LEU A 10 8.75 -1.72 11.44
C LEU A 10 9.81 -0.63 11.67
N SER A 11 10.39 -0.11 10.60
CA SER A 11 11.46 0.90 10.64
C SER A 11 11.68 1.47 9.24
N HIS A 12 12.18 2.70 9.15
CA HIS A 12 12.55 3.30 7.87
C HIS A 12 13.99 2.93 7.44
N LEU A 13 14.14 2.26 6.29
CA LEU A 13 15.43 1.86 5.70
C LEU A 13 15.64 2.37 4.26
N GLY A 14 14.66 3.07 3.69
CA GLY A 14 14.72 3.59 2.31
C GLY A 14 14.43 2.52 1.23
N GLY A 15 13.91 1.36 1.62
CA GLY A 15 13.53 0.27 0.73
C GLY A 15 12.42 0.67 -0.25
N SER A 16 11.45 1.49 0.17
CA SER A 16 10.39 1.95 -0.74
C SER A 16 10.93 2.80 -1.90
N ALA A 17 11.85 3.73 -1.60
CA ALA A 17 12.46 4.60 -2.62
C ALA A 17 13.33 3.79 -3.59
N LEU A 18 14.11 2.84 -3.07
CA LEU A 18 14.91 1.93 -3.88
C LEU A 18 14.02 1.11 -4.83
N ALA A 19 12.99 0.45 -4.30
CA ALA A 19 12.07 -0.36 -5.07
C ALA A 19 11.39 0.47 -6.18
N ALA A 20 10.92 1.67 -5.86
CA ALA A 20 10.33 2.58 -6.84
C ALA A 20 11.32 2.96 -7.96
N SER A 21 12.57 3.31 -7.64
CA SER A 21 13.59 3.62 -8.66
C SER A 21 13.94 2.45 -9.59
N MET A 22 13.67 1.22 -9.15
CA MET A 22 13.85 0.01 -9.94
C MET A 22 12.61 -0.35 -10.77
N GLY A 23 11.57 0.49 -10.77
CA GLY A 23 10.32 0.25 -11.49
C GLY A 23 9.41 -0.77 -10.81
N ALA A 24 9.44 -0.85 -9.47
CA ALA A 24 8.52 -1.73 -8.74
C ALA A 24 7.06 -1.36 -9.00
N TRP A 25 6.22 -2.38 -9.16
CA TRP A 25 4.77 -2.18 -9.33
C TRP A 25 4.10 -1.72 -8.04
N SER A 26 4.57 -2.23 -6.90
CA SER A 26 4.08 -1.84 -5.59
C SER A 26 5.12 -2.02 -4.50
N VAL A 27 4.91 -1.27 -3.43
CA VAL A 27 5.55 -1.46 -2.14
C VAL A 27 4.45 -1.59 -1.08
N ASP A 28 4.66 -2.49 -0.12
CA ASP A 28 3.64 -2.95 0.81
C ASP A 28 4.01 -2.58 2.25
N HIS A 29 3.01 -2.41 3.14
CA HIS A 29 3.09 -1.94 4.54
C HIS A 29 3.15 -0.42 4.72
N LEU A 30 4.35 0.19 4.71
CA LEU A 30 4.59 1.63 4.64
C LEU A 30 4.31 2.45 5.92
N GLU A 31 4.19 1.83 7.09
CA GLU A 31 3.96 2.52 8.37
C GLU A 31 5.04 3.59 8.67
N TYR A 32 6.29 3.30 8.36
CA TYR A 32 7.45 4.18 8.57
C TYR A 32 7.95 4.85 7.26
N LEU A 33 7.09 4.92 6.23
CA LEU A 33 7.43 5.61 4.99
C LEU A 33 7.56 7.13 5.25
N ASP A 34 8.63 7.74 4.76
CA ASP A 34 8.89 9.16 4.87
C ASP A 34 8.45 9.93 3.61
N GLU A 35 8.49 11.26 3.67
CA GLU A 35 8.06 12.11 2.55
C GLU A 35 8.93 11.93 1.29
N ALA A 36 10.24 11.68 1.45
CA ALA A 36 11.11 11.41 0.31
C ALA A 36 10.73 10.11 -0.39
N GLY A 37 10.43 9.06 0.38
CA GLY A 37 9.87 7.81 -0.13
C GLY A 37 8.54 8.02 -0.84
N VAL A 38 7.59 8.76 -0.25
CA VAL A 38 6.30 9.09 -0.89
C VAL A 38 6.50 9.77 -2.26
N LYS A 39 7.39 10.76 -2.34
CA LYS A 39 7.72 11.44 -3.60
C LYS A 39 8.33 10.50 -4.63
N ALA A 40 9.17 9.56 -4.19
CA ALA A 40 9.74 8.53 -5.06
C ALA A 40 8.67 7.59 -5.61
N LEU A 41 7.69 7.17 -4.78
CA LEU A 41 6.56 6.35 -5.24
C LEU A 41 5.75 7.07 -6.30
N ALA A 42 5.39 8.34 -6.04
CA ALA A 42 4.62 9.17 -6.96
C ALA A 42 5.33 9.34 -8.31
N ALA A 43 6.62 9.65 -8.31
CA ALA A 43 7.41 9.86 -9.52
C ALA A 43 7.51 8.60 -10.40
N ASN A 44 7.46 7.41 -9.81
CA ASN A 44 7.60 6.13 -10.52
C ASN A 44 6.26 5.40 -10.73
N GLN A 45 5.14 6.01 -10.34
CA GLN A 45 3.81 5.39 -10.37
C GLN A 45 3.72 4.04 -9.64
N THR A 46 4.58 3.85 -8.63
CA THR A 46 4.59 2.67 -7.77
C THR A 46 3.40 2.74 -6.80
N VAL A 47 2.60 1.68 -6.75
CA VAL A 47 1.42 1.62 -5.87
C VAL A 47 1.84 1.40 -4.42
N ALA A 48 1.23 2.16 -3.51
CA ALA A 48 1.33 1.95 -2.08
C ALA A 48 0.27 0.95 -1.61
N THR A 49 0.64 -0.30 -1.29
CA THR A 49 -0.32 -1.31 -0.77
C THR A 49 -0.37 -1.25 0.75
N LEU A 50 -1.49 -0.80 1.29
CA LEU A 50 -1.71 -0.74 2.74
C LEU A 50 -2.31 -2.04 3.26
N LEU A 51 -1.83 -2.49 4.43
CA LEU A 51 -2.15 -3.80 5.00
C LEU A 51 -2.76 -3.67 6.41
N PRO A 52 -4.00 -3.14 6.52
CA PRO A 52 -4.61 -2.83 7.82
C PRO A 52 -4.85 -4.07 8.70
N GLY A 53 -4.95 -5.27 8.11
CA GLY A 53 -5.06 -6.52 8.87
C GLY A 53 -3.80 -6.80 9.70
N ALA A 54 -2.62 -6.60 9.10
CA ALA A 54 -1.34 -6.75 9.79
C ALA A 54 -1.14 -5.69 10.87
N PHE A 55 -1.42 -4.43 10.52
CA PHE A 55 -1.41 -3.31 11.47
C PHE A 55 -2.29 -3.60 12.71
N TYR A 56 -3.53 -4.05 12.47
CA TYR A 56 -4.48 -4.40 13.54
C TYR A 56 -3.96 -5.54 14.43
N PHE A 57 -3.55 -6.66 13.82
CA PHE A 57 -3.20 -7.87 14.56
C PHE A 57 -1.91 -7.69 15.39
N LEU A 58 -0.94 -6.94 14.85
CA LEU A 58 0.30 -6.58 15.54
C LEU A 58 0.13 -5.50 16.61
N ARG A 59 -1.05 -4.86 16.69
CA ARG A 59 -1.32 -3.71 17.56
C ARG A 59 -0.34 -2.56 17.32
N GLU A 60 0.02 -2.36 16.06
CA GLU A 60 0.87 -1.24 15.68
C GLU A 60 0.16 0.09 15.95
N THR A 61 0.94 1.11 16.25
CA THR A 61 0.47 2.46 16.57
C THR A 61 0.94 3.49 15.55
N GLN A 62 2.02 3.20 14.83
CA GLN A 62 2.53 4.04 13.76
C GLN A 62 1.67 3.87 12.50
N LEU A 63 0.89 4.91 12.19
CA LEU A 63 0.06 4.92 10.99
C LEU A 63 0.93 5.13 9.73
N PRO A 64 0.60 4.48 8.59
CA PRO A 64 1.17 4.85 7.30
C PRO A 64 0.82 6.30 6.93
N PRO A 65 1.62 6.99 6.11
CA PRO A 65 1.48 8.42 5.85
C PRO A 65 0.36 8.75 4.84
N ILE A 66 -0.89 8.39 5.15
CA ILE A 66 -2.06 8.50 4.26
C ILE A 66 -2.23 9.89 3.67
N ALA A 67 -2.08 10.94 4.50
CA ALA A 67 -2.22 12.32 4.06
C ALA A 67 -1.17 12.71 3.00
N LEU A 68 0.09 12.29 3.20
CA LEU A 68 1.16 12.55 2.24
C LEU A 68 0.97 11.75 0.95
N LEU A 69 0.59 10.47 1.05
CA LEU A 69 0.28 9.64 -0.12
C LEU A 69 -0.79 10.29 -1.00
N ARG A 70 -1.88 10.78 -0.38
CA ARG A 70 -2.95 11.51 -1.08
C ARG A 70 -2.47 12.84 -1.66
N GLN A 71 -1.74 13.64 -0.88
CA GLN A 71 -1.20 14.93 -1.32
C GLN A 71 -0.33 14.80 -2.57
N HIS A 72 0.46 13.73 -2.67
CA HIS A 72 1.34 13.46 -3.80
C HIS A 72 0.70 12.60 -4.91
N GLY A 73 -0.58 12.23 -4.78
CA GLY A 73 -1.28 11.45 -5.79
C GLY A 73 -0.75 10.02 -5.95
N VAL A 74 -0.17 9.42 -4.91
CA VAL A 74 0.27 8.03 -4.94
C VAL A 74 -0.94 7.10 -4.98
N PRO A 75 -1.01 6.14 -5.93
CA PRO A 75 -2.07 5.14 -5.94
C PRO A 75 -2.04 4.30 -4.66
N ILE A 76 -3.18 4.13 -4.00
CA ILE A 76 -3.28 3.40 -2.73
C ILE A 76 -4.08 2.12 -2.93
N ALA A 77 -3.45 0.95 -2.80
CA ALA A 77 -4.12 -0.35 -2.79
C ALA A 77 -4.39 -0.85 -1.37
N LEU A 78 -5.33 -1.79 -1.24
CA LEU A 78 -5.59 -2.53 0.00
C LEU A 78 -5.50 -4.03 -0.28
N SER A 79 -4.91 -4.78 0.65
CA SER A 79 -4.83 -6.24 0.57
C SER A 79 -4.99 -6.89 1.94
N THR A 80 -5.35 -8.18 1.94
CA THR A 80 -5.50 -8.98 3.17
C THR A 80 -4.20 -9.22 3.89
N ASP A 81 -3.09 -9.24 3.14
CA ASP A 81 -1.84 -9.82 3.64
C ASP A 81 -2.10 -11.21 4.25
N PHE A 82 -2.99 -12.01 3.67
CA PHE A 82 -3.47 -13.22 4.34
C PHE A 82 -2.31 -14.19 4.62
N ASN A 83 -1.95 -14.30 5.90
CA ASN A 83 -0.80 -15.07 6.34
C ASN A 83 -1.00 -15.54 7.80
N PRO A 84 -0.31 -16.59 8.26
CA PRO A 84 -0.56 -17.19 9.57
C PRO A 84 -0.01 -16.38 10.76
N GLY A 85 0.94 -15.46 10.53
CA GLY A 85 1.69 -14.80 11.59
C GLY A 85 1.18 -13.41 11.95
N THR A 86 0.93 -12.58 10.94
CA THR A 86 0.62 -11.16 11.12
C THR A 86 -0.76 -10.77 10.63
N SER A 87 -1.40 -11.50 9.72
CA SER A 87 -2.78 -11.20 9.30
C SER A 87 -3.56 -12.48 8.97
N PRO A 88 -4.02 -13.22 9.99
CA PRO A 88 -4.83 -14.43 9.82
C PRO A 88 -6.30 -14.09 9.46
N ILE A 89 -6.50 -13.12 8.56
CA ILE A 89 -7.80 -12.57 8.15
C ILE A 89 -8.02 -12.85 6.66
N ALA A 90 -8.82 -13.86 6.35
CA ALA A 90 -9.15 -14.27 4.98
C ALA A 90 -10.38 -13.52 4.40
N SER A 91 -10.50 -12.21 4.62
CA SER A 91 -11.66 -11.42 4.17
C SER A 91 -11.27 -10.02 3.71
N LEU A 92 -11.26 -9.82 2.39
CA LEU A 92 -10.96 -8.51 1.78
C LEU A 92 -11.98 -7.43 2.19
N ARG A 93 -13.24 -7.81 2.45
CA ARG A 93 -14.27 -6.86 2.91
C ARG A 93 -13.97 -6.32 4.30
N ILE A 94 -13.42 -7.15 5.19
CA ILE A 94 -12.97 -6.71 6.52
C ILE A 94 -11.80 -5.73 6.37
N ILE A 95 -10.87 -6.00 5.46
CA ILE A 95 -9.74 -5.11 5.16
C ILE A 95 -10.21 -3.75 4.65
N MET A 96 -11.22 -3.70 3.76
CA MET A 96 -11.81 -2.43 3.31
C MET A 96 -12.41 -1.65 4.49
N ASN A 97 -13.14 -2.33 5.39
CA ASN A 97 -13.68 -1.70 6.58
C ASN A 97 -12.58 -1.18 7.52
N MET A 98 -11.51 -1.96 7.73
CA MET A 98 -10.37 -1.54 8.53
C MET A 98 -9.57 -0.41 7.86
N GLY A 99 -9.45 -0.38 6.54
CA GLY A 99 -8.85 0.74 5.80
C GLY A 99 -9.58 2.05 6.08
N SER A 100 -10.92 2.02 6.13
CA SER A 100 -11.69 3.19 6.52
C SER A 100 -11.55 3.53 8.01
N THR A 101 -11.65 2.53 8.88
CA THR A 101 -11.73 2.73 10.33
C THR A 101 -10.39 3.10 10.96
N LEU A 102 -9.32 2.44 10.55
CA LEU A 102 -7.98 2.58 11.12
C LEU A 102 -7.15 3.62 10.36
N PHE A 103 -7.27 3.68 9.03
CA PHE A 103 -6.44 4.54 8.18
C PHE A 103 -7.18 5.76 7.62
N GLY A 104 -8.47 5.96 7.96
CA GLY A 104 -9.22 7.13 7.51
C GLY A 104 -9.44 7.19 5.99
N LEU A 105 -9.45 6.03 5.32
CA LEU A 105 -9.81 5.92 3.91
C LEU A 105 -11.32 6.07 3.72
N THR A 106 -11.74 6.76 2.65
CA THR A 106 -13.16 6.78 2.29
C THR A 106 -13.58 5.43 1.71
N PRO A 107 -14.88 5.08 1.72
CA PRO A 107 -15.35 3.87 1.04
C PRO A 107 -14.98 3.84 -0.45
N GLU A 108 -14.92 5.01 -1.10
CA GLU A 108 -14.48 5.15 -2.49
C GLU A 108 -12.99 4.80 -2.65
N ASP A 109 -12.12 5.33 -1.78
CA ASP A 109 -10.69 4.96 -1.76
C ASP A 109 -10.52 3.46 -1.55
N CYS A 110 -11.28 2.87 -0.61
CA CYS A 110 -11.23 1.44 -0.35
C CYS A 110 -11.65 0.62 -1.57
N LEU A 111 -12.73 1.02 -2.26
CA LEU A 111 -13.21 0.32 -3.45
C LEU A 111 -12.20 0.42 -4.59
N ARG A 112 -11.64 1.61 -4.85
CA ARG A 112 -10.59 1.81 -5.86
C ARG A 112 -9.31 1.03 -5.51
N GLY A 113 -8.97 0.99 -4.23
CA GLY A 113 -7.80 0.29 -3.70
C GLY A 113 -7.83 -1.22 -3.88
N VAL A 114 -9.02 -1.84 -3.84
CA VAL A 114 -9.18 -3.30 -4.08
C VAL A 114 -9.56 -3.65 -5.52
N THR A 115 -9.66 -2.65 -6.41
CA THR A 115 -9.98 -2.84 -7.83
C THR A 115 -8.89 -2.26 -8.72
N GLN A 116 -9.02 -1.00 -9.14
CA GLN A 116 -8.12 -0.32 -10.08
C GLN A 116 -6.66 -0.34 -9.60
N TYR A 117 -6.40 0.06 -8.35
CA TYR A 117 -5.03 0.15 -7.84
C TYR A 117 -4.44 -1.20 -7.45
N ALA A 118 -5.28 -2.17 -7.03
CA ALA A 118 -4.85 -3.56 -6.87
C ALA A 118 -4.42 -4.17 -8.22
N ALA A 119 -5.17 -3.92 -9.30
CA ALA A 119 -4.78 -4.34 -10.65
C ALA A 119 -3.43 -3.71 -11.06
N GLN A 120 -3.24 -2.41 -10.79
CA GLN A 120 -1.96 -1.73 -11.04
C GLN A 120 -0.80 -2.32 -10.25
N ALA A 121 -1.00 -2.63 -8.97
CA ALA A 121 0.00 -3.26 -8.10
C ALA A 121 0.41 -4.68 -8.56
N LEU A 122 -0.37 -5.28 -9.46
CA LEU A 122 -0.15 -6.60 -10.06
C LEU A 122 0.26 -6.51 -11.55
N GLY A 123 0.45 -5.32 -12.12
CA GLY A 123 0.75 -5.15 -13.54
C GLY A 123 -0.40 -5.53 -14.47
N MET A 124 -1.64 -5.53 -13.97
CA MET A 124 -2.86 -5.92 -14.68
C MET A 124 -3.78 -4.73 -14.98
N SER A 125 -3.28 -3.49 -14.91
CA SER A 125 -4.06 -2.31 -15.27
C SER A 125 -4.54 -2.41 -16.71
N ILE A 126 -5.84 -2.17 -16.90
CA ILE A 126 -6.43 -2.01 -18.23
C ILE A 126 -6.08 -0.58 -18.67
N ASN A 127 -5.04 -0.42 -19.48
CA ASN A 127 -4.82 0.79 -20.27
C ASN A 127 -4.47 0.37 -21.70
N GLU A 128 -5.16 0.98 -22.66
CA GLU A 128 -5.10 0.75 -24.10
C GLU A 128 -3.84 1.32 -24.78
N ASP A 129 -2.93 1.95 -24.03
CA ASP A 129 -1.71 2.54 -24.56
C ASP A 129 -0.45 2.01 -23.85
N LYS A 130 -0.02 0.83 -24.28
CA LYS A 130 1.39 0.45 -24.42
C LYS A 130 1.58 -0.26 -25.75
#